data_AF-A0A1I6PWQ4-F1
#
_entry.id   AF-A0A1I6PWQ4-F1
#
_cell.length_a   1.000
_cell.length_b   1.000
_cell.length_c   1.000
_cell.angle_alpha   90.00
_cell.angle_beta   90.00
_cell.angle_gamma   90.00
#
_symmetry.space_group_name_H-M   'P 1'
#
loop_
_entity.id
_entity.type
_entity.pdbx_description
1 polymer ?
#
loop_
_entity_poly.entity_id
_entity_poly.type
_entity_poly.pdbx_seq_one_letter_code
_entity_poly.pdbx_strand_id
1 'polypeptide(L)'
;MSRSWNEEDDRMLFYWVMTCKRLGMSRNRTFVTASQKLGRNEEECLLRWKDLSSREVNPPSYLNQNWAELNGEPLSMRERVQRLEDKIHASQMQVEQLLKENRKLREEMKFFEMLLLEEYQLLVTLLDRKKSKAKIHGF
;
A
#
# COMPACT_ATOMS: atom_id res chain seq x y z
N MET A 1 -32.30 17.29 -33.55
CA MET A 1 -32.83 18.13 -32.45
C MET A 1 -32.72 17.34 -31.18
N SER A 2 -31.85 17.75 -30.27
CA SER A 2 -31.58 17.01 -29.03
C SER A 2 -32.70 17.24 -28.01
N ARG A 3 -33.12 16.17 -27.34
CA ARG A 3 -34.16 16.20 -26.30
C ARG A 3 -33.74 17.14 -25.16
N SER A 4 -34.69 17.88 -24.59
CA SER A 4 -34.44 18.71 -23.41
C SER A 4 -33.90 17.85 -22.25
N TRP A 5 -33.03 18.43 -21.43
CA TRP A 5 -32.53 17.77 -20.21
C TRP A 5 -33.65 17.62 -19.20
N ASN A 6 -33.74 16.44 -18.58
CA ASN A 6 -34.62 16.20 -17.43
C ASN A 6 -33.77 15.88 -16.19
N GLU A 7 -34.41 15.84 -15.02
CA GLU A 7 -33.72 15.59 -13.75
C GLU A 7 -33.05 14.20 -13.70
N GLU A 8 -33.61 13.22 -14.41
CA GLU A 8 -33.05 11.86 -14.48
C GLU A 8 -31.75 11.83 -15.30
N ASP A 9 -31.71 12.56 -16.41
CA ASP A 9 -30.54 12.73 -17.25
C ASP A 9 -29.42 13.44 -16.48
N ASP A 10 -29.78 14.43 -15.64
CA ASP A 10 -28.83 15.12 -14.77
C ASP A 10 -28.27 14.18 -13.68
N ARG A 11 -29.13 13.37 -13.05
CA ARG A 11 -28.72 12.33 -12.08
C ARG A 11 -27.78 11.31 -12.71
N MET A 12 -28.14 10.81 -13.90
CA MET A 12 -27.36 9.82 -14.63
C MET A 12 -26.03 10.38 -15.13
N LEU A 13 -26.02 11.61 -15.66
CA LEU A 13 -24.78 12.32 -16.02
C LEU A 13 -23.86 12.43 -14.80
N PHE A 14 -24.40 12.82 -13.65
CA PHE A 14 -23.63 12.94 -12.42
C PHE A 14 -23.04 11.59 -11.98
N TYR A 15 -23.87 10.55 -11.93
CA TYR A 15 -23.46 9.19 -11.58
C TYR A 15 -22.30 8.68 -12.46
N TRP A 16 -22.43 8.82 -13.78
CA TRP A 16 -21.42 8.31 -14.72
C TRP A 16 -20.13 9.13 -14.67
N VAL A 17 -20.21 10.46 -14.58
CA VAL A 17 -19.02 11.31 -14.49
C VAL A 17 -18.23 11.03 -13.21
N MET A 18 -18.91 10.88 -12.07
CA MET A 18 -18.25 10.55 -10.81
C MET A 18 -17.67 9.13 -10.81
N THR A 19 -18.39 8.15 -11.36
CA THR A 19 -17.90 6.78 -11.48
C THR A 19 -16.65 6.71 -12.36
N CYS A 20 -16.63 7.42 -13.49
CA CYS A 20 -15.46 7.47 -14.37
C CYS A 20 -14.25 8.17 -13.71
N LYS A 21 -14.48 9.23 -12.93
CA LYS A 21 -13.44 9.90 -12.13
C LYS A 21 -12.84 8.96 -11.09
N ARG A 22 -13.67 8.19 -10.37
CA ARG A 22 -13.21 7.20 -9.38
C ARG A 22 -12.36 6.10 -10.01
N LEU A 23 -12.64 5.75 -11.26
CA LEU A 23 -11.83 4.81 -12.06
C LEU A 23 -10.56 5.45 -12.65
N GLY A 24 -10.26 6.72 -12.35
CA GLY A 24 -9.07 7.42 -12.84
C GLY A 24 -9.11 7.75 -14.34
N MET A 25 -10.29 7.79 -14.95
CA MET A 25 -10.41 8.05 -16.39
C MET A 25 -10.11 9.50 -16.74
N SER A 26 -9.46 9.71 -17.89
CA SER A 26 -9.21 11.04 -18.43
C SER A 26 -10.51 11.74 -18.81
N ARG A 27 -10.52 13.08 -18.78
CA ARG A 27 -11.70 13.91 -19.06
C ARG A 27 -12.42 13.52 -20.35
N ASN A 28 -11.69 13.34 -21.45
CA ASN A 28 -12.27 12.99 -22.74
C ASN A 28 -12.93 11.60 -22.68
N ARG A 29 -12.26 10.61 -22.08
CA ARG A 29 -12.84 9.26 -21.94
C ARG A 29 -14.09 9.23 -21.06
N THR A 30 -14.13 10.07 -20.03
CA THR A 30 -15.28 10.22 -19.13
C THR A 30 -16.52 10.69 -19.88
N PHE A 31 -16.43 11.75 -20.71
CA PHE A 31 -17.59 12.26 -21.43
C PHE A 31 -17.97 11.41 -22.65
N VAL A 32 -17.00 10.74 -23.30
CA VAL A 32 -17.30 9.70 -24.30
C VAL A 32 -18.12 8.57 -23.66
N THR A 33 -17.73 8.10 -22.48
CA THR A 33 -18.44 7.01 -21.80
C THR A 33 -19.83 7.46 -21.33
N ALA A 34 -19.92 8.65 -20.72
CA ALA A 34 -21.18 9.21 -20.25
C ALA A 34 -22.17 9.47 -21.40
N SER A 35 -21.70 10.01 -22.51
CA SER A 35 -22.51 10.29 -23.70
C SER A 35 -23.08 9.02 -24.33
N GLN A 36 -22.28 7.95 -24.41
CA GLN A 36 -22.75 6.63 -24.84
C GLN A 36 -23.83 6.05 -23.93
N LYS A 37 -23.69 6.22 -22.61
CA LYS A 37 -24.67 5.73 -21.63
C LYS A 37 -25.97 6.54 -21.60
N LEU A 38 -25.89 7.83 -21.89
CA LEU A 38 -27.04 8.75 -21.93
C LEU A 38 -27.70 8.83 -23.32
N GLY A 39 -27.07 8.29 -24.36
CA GLY A 39 -27.53 8.44 -25.74
C GLY A 39 -27.53 9.89 -26.22
N ARG A 40 -26.63 10.73 -25.69
CA ARG A 40 -26.51 12.16 -26.01
C ARG A 40 -25.14 12.46 -26.63
N ASN A 41 -24.93 13.68 -27.14
CA ASN A 41 -23.63 14.10 -27.66
C ASN A 41 -22.64 14.37 -26.51
N GLU A 42 -21.35 14.09 -26.73
CA GLU A 42 -20.27 14.35 -25.77
C GLU A 42 -20.21 15.84 -25.38
N GLU A 43 -20.32 16.72 -26.36
CA GLU A 43 -20.27 18.18 -26.15
C GLU A 43 -21.46 18.67 -25.31
N GLU A 44 -22.64 18.08 -25.50
CA GLU A 44 -23.83 18.41 -24.72
C GLU A 44 -23.68 17.96 -23.26
N CYS A 45 -23.15 16.76 -23.03
CA CYS A 45 -22.83 16.26 -21.69
C CYS A 45 -21.78 17.14 -21.00
N LEU A 46 -20.74 17.57 -21.72
CA LEU A 46 -19.70 18.46 -21.21
C LEU A 46 -20.26 19.83 -20.81
N LEU A 47 -21.08 20.43 -21.67
CA LEU A 47 -21.71 21.73 -21.43
C LEU A 47 -22.67 21.65 -20.24
N ARG A 48 -23.49 20.60 -20.18
CA ARG A 48 -24.40 20.37 -19.05
C ARG A 48 -23.64 20.14 -17.74
N TRP A 49 -22.56 19.36 -17.79
CA TRP A 49 -21.71 19.14 -16.63
C TRP A 49 -21.07 20.44 -16.12
N LYS A 50 -20.64 21.32 -17.03
CA LYS A 50 -20.12 22.65 -16.64
C LYS A 50 -21.20 23.48 -15.94
N ASP A 51 -22.41 23.55 -16.49
CA ASP A 51 -23.54 24.26 -15.85
C ASP A 51 -23.88 23.69 -14.46
N LEU A 52 -23.91 22.36 -14.33
CA LEU A 52 -24.16 21.70 -13.03
C LEU A 52 -23.01 21.93 -12.03
N SER A 53 -21.76 21.90 -12.48
CA SER A 53 -20.58 22.10 -11.62
C SER A 53 -20.39 23.57 -11.23
N SER A 54 -20.75 24.53 -12.10
CA SER A 54 -20.71 25.95 -11.76
C SER A 54 -21.74 26.36 -10.71
N ARG A 55 -22.77 25.53 -10.47
CA ARG A 55 -23.79 25.71 -9.42
C ARG A 55 -23.41 25.07 -8.07
N GLU A 56 -22.14 24.70 -7.87
CA GLU A 56 -21.58 24.04 -6.67
C GLU A 56 -21.96 24.67 -5.31
N VAL A 57 -22.40 25.94 -5.28
CA VAL A 57 -22.86 26.61 -4.05
C VAL A 57 -24.24 26.11 -3.58
N ASN A 58 -25.08 25.59 -4.48
CA ASN A 58 -26.38 24.97 -4.15
C ASN A 58 -26.77 23.97 -5.25
N PRO A 59 -26.27 22.72 -5.22
CA PRO A 59 -26.78 21.70 -6.11
C PRO A 59 -28.29 21.53 -5.91
N PRO A 60 -29.07 21.27 -6.98
CA PRO A 60 -30.47 20.93 -6.85
C PRO A 60 -30.69 19.86 -5.78
N SER A 61 -31.75 20.00 -4.98
CA SER A 61 -31.99 19.14 -3.79
C SER A 61 -31.94 17.64 -4.11
N TYR A 62 -32.33 17.24 -5.33
CA TYR A 62 -32.29 15.86 -5.81
C TYR A 62 -30.87 15.33 -6.16
N LEU A 63 -29.89 16.20 -6.35
CA LEU A 63 -28.48 15.81 -6.53
C LEU A 63 -27.72 15.76 -5.20
N ASN A 64 -28.19 16.48 -4.17
CA ASN A 64 -27.50 16.59 -2.88
C ASN A 64 -27.38 15.23 -2.13
N GLN A 65 -28.38 14.35 -2.27
CA GLN A 65 -28.33 13.00 -1.67
C GLN A 65 -27.17 12.16 -2.22
N ASN A 66 -27.01 12.10 -3.55
CA ASN A 66 -25.90 11.39 -4.18
C ASN A 66 -24.56 12.14 -4.00
N TRP A 67 -24.57 13.47 -3.92
CA TRP A 67 -23.36 14.28 -3.74
C TRP A 67 -22.72 14.06 -2.37
N ALA A 68 -23.52 13.98 -1.30
CA ALA A 68 -23.02 13.69 0.05
C ALA A 68 -22.53 12.24 0.21
N GLU A 69 -23.23 11.27 -0.37
CA GLU A 69 -22.81 9.85 -0.34
C GLU A 69 -21.52 9.60 -1.15
N LEU A 70 -21.34 10.26 -2.30
CA LEU A 70 -20.13 10.10 -3.13
C LEU A 70 -18.95 10.97 -2.67
N ASN A 71 -19.19 12.13 -2.04
CA ASN A 71 -18.12 13.00 -1.53
C ASN A 71 -17.81 12.80 -0.03
N GLY A 72 -18.38 11.78 0.62
CA GLY A 72 -18.02 11.35 1.99
C GLY A 72 -16.63 10.69 2.13
N GLU A 73 -15.92 10.50 1.02
CA GLU A 73 -14.61 9.84 0.94
C GLU A 73 -13.38 10.57 1.56
N PRO A 74 -13.32 11.90 1.77
CA PRO A 74 -12.08 12.55 2.24
C PRO A 74 -11.70 12.17 3.68
N LEU A 75 -12.69 11.98 4.56
CA LEU A 75 -12.44 11.55 5.94
C LEU A 75 -11.96 10.09 5.99
N SER A 76 -12.55 9.23 5.17
CA SER A 76 -12.16 7.82 5.05
C SER A 76 -10.75 7.64 4.48
N MET A 77 -10.35 8.45 3.50
CA MET A 77 -8.99 8.43 2.96
C MET A 77 -7.96 8.89 3.98
N ARG A 78 -8.24 9.97 4.74
CA ARG A 78 -7.34 10.45 5.79
C ARG A 78 -7.11 9.40 6.87
N GLU A 79 -8.18 8.75 7.34
CA GLU A 79 -8.08 7.65 8.31
C GLU A 79 -7.30 6.46 7.75
N ARG A 80 -7.47 6.15 6.46
CA ARG A 80 -6.73 5.07 5.81
C ARG A 80 -5.25 5.39 5.68
N VAL A 81 -4.90 6.65 5.35
CA VAL A 81 -3.51 7.12 5.31
C VAL A 81 -2.88 7.01 6.70
N GLN A 82 -3.56 7.50 7.74
CA GLN A 82 -3.09 7.39 9.11
C GLN A 82 -2.80 5.93 9.53
N ARG A 83 -3.73 5.01 9.23
CA ARG A 83 -3.51 3.58 9.52
C ARG A 83 -2.34 2.97 8.77
N LEU A 84 -2.06 3.45 7.56
CA LEU A 84 -0.90 2.99 6.78
C LEU A 84 0.40 3.54 7.37
N GLU A 85 0.41 4.81 7.78
CA GLU A 85 1.54 5.44 8.47
C GLU A 85 1.86 4.73 9.78
N ASP A 86 0.85 4.42 10.59
CA ASP A 86 1.01 3.68 11.85
C ASP A 86 1.60 2.27 11.60
N LYS A 87 1.14 1.57 10.55
CA LYS A 87 1.68 0.26 10.16
C LYS A 87 3.12 0.34 9.67
N ILE A 88 3.46 1.37 8.89
CA ILE A 88 4.84 1.60 8.43
C ILE A 88 5.74 1.83 9.64
N HIS A 89 5.31 2.66 10.58
CA HIS A 89 6.08 2.94 11.78
C HIS A 89 6.31 1.69 12.63
N ALA A 90 5.25 0.90 12.86
CA ALA A 90 5.37 -0.38 13.57
C ALA A 90 6.31 -1.36 12.85
N SER A 91 6.25 -1.43 11.52
CA SER A 91 7.13 -2.29 10.72
C SER A 91 8.59 -1.85 10.79
N GLN A 92 8.86 -0.54 10.75
CA GLN A 92 10.22 0.01 10.92
C GLN A 92 10.81 -0.37 12.28
N MET A 93 10.01 -0.25 13.35
CA MET A 93 10.43 -0.65 14.70
C MET A 93 10.77 -2.14 14.78
N GLN A 94 9.97 -3.01 14.15
CA GLN A 94 10.25 -4.45 14.11
C GLN A 94 11.53 -4.78 13.33
N VAL A 95 11.77 -4.12 12.20
CA VAL A 95 13.00 -4.30 11.41
C VAL A 95 14.23 -3.88 12.21
N GLU A 96 14.16 -2.75 12.92
CA GLU A 96 15.27 -2.28 13.75
C GLU A 96 15.59 -3.26 14.88
N GLN A 97 14.55 -3.82 15.52
CA GLN A 97 14.70 -4.83 16.56
C GLN A 97 15.37 -6.09 16.02
N LEU A 98 14.90 -6.60 14.88
CA LEU A 98 15.49 -7.78 14.23
C LEU A 98 16.95 -7.55 13.83
N LEU A 99 17.31 -6.34 13.38
CA LEU A 99 18.69 -5.99 13.07
C LEU A 99 19.58 -6.00 14.31
N LYS A 100 19.09 -5.51 15.46
CA LYS A 100 19.81 -5.57 16.73
C LYS A 100 20.01 -7.01 17.18
N GLU A 101 18.97 -7.84 17.11
CA GLU A 101 19.04 -9.26 17.47
C GLU A 101 19.99 -10.03 16.54
N ASN A 102 19.97 -9.76 15.23
CA ASN A 102 20.88 -10.40 14.28
C ASN A 102 22.35 -10.06 14.58
N ARG A 103 22.65 -8.80 14.95
CA ARG A 103 24.00 -8.40 15.36
C ARG A 103 24.44 -9.15 16.62
N LYS A 104 23.57 -9.21 17.63
CA LYS A 104 23.85 -9.93 18.88
C LYS A 104 24.13 -11.42 18.63
N LEU A 105 23.29 -12.08 17.82
CA LEU A 105 23.49 -13.49 17.46
C LEU A 105 24.81 -13.73 16.73
N ARG A 106 25.22 -12.81 15.84
CA ARG A 106 26.53 -12.91 15.17
C ARG A 106 27.70 -12.77 16.14
N GLU A 107 27.58 -11.92 17.16
CA GLU A 107 28.60 -11.77 18.20
C GLU A 107 28.67 -13.02 19.08
N GLU A 108 27.53 -13.56 19.50
CA GLU A 108 27.44 -14.83 20.23
C GLU A 108 28.03 -15.99 19.42
N MET A 109 27.74 -16.06 18.12
CA MET A 109 28.28 -17.11 17.25
C MET A 109 29.81 -17.05 17.14
N LYS A 110 30.39 -15.85 17.03
CA LYS A 110 31.85 -15.67 17.06
C LYS A 110 32.48 -16.12 18.37
N PHE A 111 31.80 -15.87 19.50
CA PHE A 111 32.25 -16.36 20.80
C PHE A 111 32.27 -17.90 20.84
N PHE A 112 31.19 -18.55 20.37
CA PHE A 112 31.13 -20.01 20.32
C PHE A 112 32.16 -20.61 19.37
N GLU A 113 32.41 -19.99 18.21
CA GLU A 113 33.47 -20.41 17.28
C GLU A 113 34.86 -20.38 17.95
N MET A 114 35.15 -19.32 18.71
CA MET A 114 36.43 -19.19 19.43
C MET A 114 36.56 -20.24 20.53
N LEU A 115 35.52 -20.43 21.34
CA LEU A 115 35.49 -21.45 22.39
C LEU A 115 35.68 -22.86 21.81
N LEU A 116 35.04 -23.16 20.68
CA LEU A 116 35.16 -24.45 20.00
C LEU A 116 36.59 -24.70 19.52
N LEU A 117 37.27 -23.67 19.01
CA LEU A 117 38.68 -23.76 18.59
C LEU A 117 39.61 -24.05 19.78
N GLU A 118 39.38 -23.41 20.93
CA GLU A 118 40.15 -23.67 22.16
C GLU A 118 39.99 -25.12 22.64
N GLU A 119 38.75 -25.61 22.70
CA GLU A 119 38.45 -27.00 23.08
C GLU A 119 39.05 -28.00 22.08
N TYR A 120 39.01 -27.69 20.78
CA TYR A 120 39.64 -28.53 19.75
C TYR A 120 41.17 -28.59 19.93
N GLN A 121 41.82 -27.46 20.20
CA GLN A 121 43.26 -27.42 20.47
C GLN A 121 43.64 -28.20 21.74
N LEU A 122 42.81 -28.13 22.79
CA LEU A 122 43.00 -28.93 24.00
C LEU A 122 42.93 -30.43 23.68
N LEU A 123 41.95 -30.85 22.88
CA LEU A 123 41.79 -32.24 22.46
C LEU A 123 43.00 -32.75 21.68
N VAL A 124 43.51 -31.96 20.72
CA VAL A 124 44.73 -32.27 19.97
C VAL A 124 45.91 -32.44 20.92
N THR A 125 46.09 -31.52 21.87
CA THR A 125 47.17 -31.57 22.86
C THR A 125 47.10 -32.83 23.73
N LEU A 126 45.90 -33.24 24.15
CA LEU A 126 45.68 -34.45 24.94
C LEU A 126 45.96 -35.72 24.13
N LEU A 127 45.55 -35.74 22.87
CA LEU A 127 45.82 -36.86 21.95
C LEU A 127 47.32 -37.02 21.66
N ASP A 128 48.04 -35.92 21.45
CA ASP A 128 49.49 -35.94 21.21
C ASP A 128 50.27 -36.38 22.46
N ARG A 129 49.84 -35.96 23.66
CA ARG A 129 50.42 -36.43 24.93
C ARG A 129 50.20 -37.92 25.16
N LYS A 130 49.07 -38.49 24.71
CA LYS A 130 48.83 -39.94 24.75
C LYS A 130 49.75 -40.70 23.80
N LYS A 131 50.04 -40.15 22.62
CA LYS A 131 50.98 -40.76 21.66
C LYS A 131 52.44 -40.74 22.16
N SER A 132 52.88 -39.67 22.84
CA SER A 132 54.27 -39.58 23.32
C SER A 132 54.62 -40.60 24.42
N LYS A 133 53.65 -40.99 25.25
CA LYS A 133 53.80 -42.05 26.26
C LYS A 133 53.70 -43.48 25.69
N ALA A 134 53.31 -43.62 24.43
CA ALA A 134 53.28 -44.90 23.72
C ALA A 134 54.56 -45.19 22.91
N LYS A 135 55.69 -44.55 23.25
CA LYS A 135 57.01 -45.06 22.85
C LYS A 135 57.29 -46.33 23.66
N ILE A 136 56.80 -47.44 23.12
CA ILE A 136 57.20 -48.78 23.51
C ILE A 136 58.71 -48.83 23.38
N HIS A 137 59.40 -49.04 24.51
CA HIS A 137 60.74 -49.60 24.51
C HIS A 137 60.68 -50.92 23.75
N GLY A 138 61.13 -50.89 22.50
CA GLY A 138 61.21 -52.06 21.63
C GLY A 138 62.56 -52.03 20.95
N PHE A 139 63.47 -52.81 21.54
CA PHE A 139 64.75 -53.36 21.04
C PHE A 139 65.76 -52.42 20.38
#